data_AF-A0A353VC67-F1
#
_entry.id   AF-A0A353VC67-F1
#
_cell.length_a   1.000
_cell.length_b   1.000
_cell.length_c   1.000
_cell.angle_alpha   90.00
_cell.angle_beta   90.00
_cell.angle_gamma   90.00
#
_symmetry.space_group_name_H-M   'P 1'
#
loop_
_entity.id
_entity.type
_entity.pdbx_description
1 polymer ?
#
loop_
_entity_poly.entity_id
_entity_poly.type
_entity_poly.pdbx_seq_one_letter_code
_entity_poly.pdbx_strand_id
1 'polypeptide(L)'
;MGTSSTEALALLARGAITVKGRMPWSTNVTLLVELAADGVTGRAVYKPARGERPLWDFPPGLWKRELAAYLLSEALGWGLVPPTVAREGPLGEGALQLFVDADFEQHYFTLLEDPARHAELRRICA
;
A
#
# COMPACT_ATOMS: atom_id res chain seq x y z
N MET A 1 -13.35 7.69 9.88
CA MET A 1 -12.22 7.95 10.80
C MET A 1 -11.06 7.11 10.32
N GLY A 2 -9.97 7.73 9.88
CA GLY A 2 -8.79 7.01 9.39
C GLY A 2 -8.12 6.28 10.54
N THR A 3 -7.84 4.99 10.35
CA THR A 3 -7.03 4.17 11.25
C THR A 3 -5.66 4.83 11.43
N SER A 4 -5.17 4.98 12.66
CA SER A 4 -3.83 5.53 12.88
C SER A 4 -2.77 4.62 12.22
N SER A 5 -1.62 5.18 11.82
CA SER A 5 -0.56 4.39 11.13
C SER A 5 -0.15 3.15 11.95
N THR A 6 -0.06 3.28 13.27
CA THR A 6 0.25 2.16 14.18
C THR A 6 -0.82 1.07 14.19
N GLU A 7 -2.10 1.44 14.25
CA GLU A 7 -3.21 0.48 14.18
C GLU A 7 -3.28 -0.21 12.81
N ALA A 8 -3.01 0.53 11.74
CA ALA A 8 -2.94 -0.02 10.39
C ALA A 8 -1.80 -1.05 10.26
N LEU A 9 -0.60 -0.72 10.76
CA LEU A 9 0.53 -1.65 10.79
C LEU A 9 0.22 -2.91 11.61
N ALA A 10 -0.44 -2.76 12.76
CA ALA A 10 -0.84 -3.89 13.59
C ALA A 10 -1.84 -4.82 12.86
N LEU A 11 -2.84 -4.23 12.19
CA LEU A 11 -3.83 -4.98 11.41
C LEU A 11 -3.18 -5.68 10.20
N LEU A 12 -2.28 -5.01 9.49
CA LEU A 12 -1.52 -5.60 8.39
C LEU A 12 -0.66 -6.79 8.86
N ALA A 13 0.03 -6.62 9.99
CA ALA A 13 0.95 -7.61 10.53
C ALA A 13 0.26 -8.86 11.09
N ARG A 14 -0.94 -8.72 11.69
CA ARG A 14 -1.59 -9.82 12.43
C ARG A 14 -2.95 -10.25 11.88
N GLY A 15 -3.64 -9.39 11.13
CA GLY A 15 -4.99 -9.65 10.62
C GLY A 15 -5.09 -10.95 9.82
N ALA A 16 -6.16 -11.70 10.05
CA ALA A 16 -6.52 -12.83 9.21
C ALA A 16 -6.84 -12.32 7.79
N ILE A 17 -6.25 -12.94 6.77
CA ILE A 17 -6.30 -12.47 5.39
C ILE A 17 -7.38 -13.23 4.63
N THR A 18 -8.39 -12.51 4.15
CA THR A 18 -9.42 -13.04 3.25
C THR A 18 -9.28 -12.40 1.88
N VAL A 19 -9.04 -13.20 0.84
CA VAL A 19 -8.97 -12.70 -0.55
C VAL A 19 -10.37 -12.36 -1.04
N LYS A 20 -10.58 -11.12 -1.47
CA LYS A 20 -11.87 -10.64 -2.00
C LYS A 20 -11.92 -10.69 -3.51
N GLY A 21 -10.78 -10.50 -4.18
CA GLY A 21 -10.70 -10.58 -5.63
C GLY A 21 -9.38 -10.07 -6.17
N ARG A 22 -9.23 -10.17 -7.50
CA ARG A 22 -8.09 -9.62 -8.23
C ARG A 22 -8.40 -8.20 -8.70
N MET A 23 -7.44 -7.30 -8.53
CA MET A 23 -7.53 -5.94 -9.07
C MET A 23 -7.44 -5.99 -10.60
N PRO A 24 -8.33 -5.28 -11.32
CA PRO A 24 -8.29 -5.24 -12.77
C PRO A 24 -7.03 -4.50 -13.28
N TRP A 25 -6.64 -4.78 -14.52
CA TRP A 25 -5.56 -4.08 -15.24
C TRP A 25 -4.15 -4.11 -14.62
N SER A 26 -3.89 -4.99 -13.66
CA SER A 26 -2.55 -5.20 -13.09
C SER A 26 -1.72 -6.17 -13.92
N THR A 27 -0.47 -5.79 -14.22
CA THR A 27 0.51 -6.62 -14.96
C THR A 27 1.04 -7.80 -14.14
N ASN A 28 1.06 -7.67 -12.81
CA ASN A 28 1.35 -8.73 -11.86
C ASN A 28 0.07 -9.17 -11.13
N VAL A 29 0.13 -10.24 -10.34
CA VAL A 29 -0.98 -10.56 -9.42
C VAL A 29 -1.05 -9.49 -8.34
N THR A 30 -2.18 -8.79 -8.32
CA THR A 30 -2.52 -7.79 -7.30
C THR A 30 -3.92 -8.13 -6.79
N LEU A 31 -4.05 -8.36 -5.49
CA LEU A 31 -5.28 -8.83 -4.86
C LEU A 31 -5.81 -7.78 -3.89
N LEU A 32 -7.12 -7.55 -3.94
CA LEU A 32 -7.82 -6.90 -2.83
C LEU A 32 -8.07 -7.95 -1.75
N VAL A 33 -7.64 -7.65 -0.54
CA VAL A 33 -7.86 -8.50 0.62
C VAL A 33 -8.56 -7.72 1.72
N GLU A 34 -9.31 -8.46 2.52
CA GLU A 34 -9.88 -7.99 3.79
C GLU A 34 -9.04 -8.58 4.93
N LEU A 35 -8.78 -7.77 5.94
CA LEU A 35 -8.03 -8.10 7.14
C LEU A 35 -8.95 -8.01 8.35
N ALA A 36 -8.83 -8.96 9.27
CA ALA A 36 -9.56 -8.94 10.53
C ALA A 36 -8.67 -9.31 11.72
N ALA A 37 -8.60 -8.48 12.74
CA ALA A 37 -7.92 -8.74 14.02
C ALA A 37 -8.66 -8.03 15.16
N ASP A 38 -8.84 -8.69 16.30
CA ASP A 38 -9.34 -8.08 17.54
C ASP A 38 -10.66 -7.26 17.36
N GLY A 39 -11.56 -7.75 16.49
CA GLY A 39 -12.83 -7.07 16.16
C GLY A 39 -12.71 -5.89 15.19
N VAL A 40 -11.50 -5.54 14.75
CA VAL A 40 -11.23 -4.52 13.75
C VAL A 40 -11.10 -5.16 12.37
N THR A 41 -11.72 -4.54 11.36
CA THR A 41 -11.58 -4.93 9.96
C THR A 41 -10.99 -3.81 9.11
N GLY A 42 -10.32 -4.19 8.03
CA GLY A 42 -9.73 -3.25 7.08
C GLY A 42 -9.44 -3.91 5.74
N ARG A 43 -9.06 -3.10 4.74
CA ARG A 43 -8.70 -3.59 3.40
C ARG A 43 -7.23 -3.35 3.13
N ALA A 44 -6.64 -4.25 2.35
CA ALA A 44 -5.26 -4.12 1.89
C ALA A 44 -5.11 -4.59 0.44
N VAL A 45 -4.06 -4.12 -0.20
CA VAL A 45 -3.55 -4.65 -1.46
C VAL A 45 -2.46 -5.66 -1.14
N TYR A 46 -2.66 -6.90 -1.58
CA TYR A 46 -1.68 -7.98 -1.43
C TYR A 46 -1.03 -8.30 -2.78
N LYS A 47 0.30 -8.21 -2.81
CA LYS A 47 1.14 -8.53 -3.98
C LYS A 47 2.08 -9.69 -3.64
N PRO A 48 1.68 -10.95 -3.91
CA PRO A 48 2.49 -12.13 -3.61
C PRO A 48 3.70 -12.25 -4.53
N ALA A 49 4.83 -12.73 -3.99
CA ALA A 49 6.04 -13.04 -4.77
C ALA A 49 5.77 -14.03 -5.91
N ARG A 50 4.95 -15.06 -5.65
CA ARG A 50 4.55 -16.07 -6.65
C ARG A 50 3.76 -15.49 -7.82
N GLY A 51 3.21 -14.30 -7.65
CA GLY A 51 2.40 -13.61 -8.65
C GLY A 51 3.18 -12.66 -9.54
N GLU A 52 4.50 -12.63 -9.40
CA GLU A 52 5.37 -11.76 -10.17
C GLU A 52 5.63 -12.27 -11.57
N ARG A 53 5.62 -11.35 -12.52
CA ARG A 53 6.24 -11.48 -13.82
C ARG A 53 7.66 -10.93 -13.72
N PRO A 54 8.69 -11.75 -13.94
CA PRO A 54 10.08 -11.30 -13.90
C PRO A 54 10.35 -10.16 -14.89
N LEU A 55 11.22 -9.24 -14.49
CA LEU A 55 11.78 -8.20 -15.36
C LEU A 55 13.22 -8.59 -15.69
N TRP A 56 13.64 -8.39 -16.95
CA TRP A 56 14.94 -8.83 -17.44
C TRP A 56 16.12 -8.06 -16.81
N ASP A 57 15.87 -6.83 -16.40
CA ASP A 57 16.82 -5.85 -15.86
C ASP A 57 16.83 -5.79 -14.32
N PHE A 58 16.07 -6.66 -13.64
CA PHE A 58 15.97 -6.63 -12.18
C PHE A 58 16.03 -7.99 -11.49
N PRO A 59 16.53 -8.03 -10.25
CA PRO A 59 16.42 -9.21 -9.39
C PRO A 59 14.95 -9.60 -9.12
N PRO A 60 14.68 -10.89 -8.80
CA PRO A 60 13.37 -11.36 -8.38
C PRO A 60 12.93 -10.73 -7.04
N GLY A 61 11.63 -10.77 -6.75
CA GLY A 61 11.07 -10.17 -5.53
C GLY A 61 10.72 -8.69 -5.71
N LEU A 62 10.04 -8.37 -6.82
CA LEU A 62 9.52 -7.03 -7.13
C LEU A 62 8.63 -6.47 -6.02
N TRP A 63 7.88 -7.31 -5.31
CA TRP A 63 7.01 -6.93 -4.19
C TRP A 63 7.77 -6.21 -3.08
N LYS A 64 9.07 -6.49 -2.91
CA LYS A 64 9.93 -5.82 -1.90
C LYS A 64 10.03 -4.32 -2.16
N ARG A 65 9.81 -3.88 -3.39
CA ARG A 65 9.82 -2.45 -3.74
C ARG A 65 8.67 -1.68 -3.09
N GLU A 66 7.54 -2.33 -2.87
CA GLU A 66 6.41 -1.72 -2.16
C GLU A 66 6.80 -1.41 -0.71
N LEU A 67 7.42 -2.39 -0.03
CA LEU A 67 7.92 -2.20 1.33
C LEU A 67 9.03 -1.15 1.36
N ALA A 68 9.96 -1.20 0.40
CA ALA A 68 11.05 -0.22 0.31
C ALA A 68 10.53 1.20 0.09
N ALA A 69 9.50 1.39 -0.75
CA ALA A 69 8.88 2.68 -0.97
C ALA A 69 8.22 3.24 0.30
N TYR A 70 7.53 2.39 1.07
CA TYR A 70 6.98 2.77 2.37
C TYR A 70 8.07 3.20 3.35
N LEU A 71 9.08 2.35 3.55
CA LEU A 71 10.18 2.65 4.48
C LEU A 71 10.96 3.91 4.08
N LEU A 72 11.16 4.14 2.78
CA LEU A 72 11.80 5.36 2.27
C LEU A 72 10.94 6.60 2.54
N SER A 73 9.62 6.51 2.31
CA SER A 73 8.69 7.62 2.61
C SER A 73 8.72 8.01 4.08
N GLU A 74 8.76 7.02 4.99
CA GLU A 74 8.88 7.27 6.43
C GLU A 74 10.25 7.85 6.80
N ALA A 75 11.34 7.33 6.22
CA ALA A 75 12.69 7.83 6.47
C ALA A 75 12.89 9.29 6.02
N LEU A 76 12.22 9.69 4.94
CA LEU A 76 12.19 11.07 4.44
C LEU A 76 11.15 11.94 5.17
N GLY A 77 10.33 11.34 6.05
CA GLY A 77 9.24 12.01 6.74
C GLY A 77 8.12 12.48 5.82
N TRP A 78 8.01 11.93 4.61
CA TRP A 78 6.96 12.30 3.65
C TRP A 78 5.59 11.81 4.09
N GLY A 79 5.48 10.58 4.62
CA GLY A 79 4.20 9.99 5.04
C GLY A 79 3.19 9.86 3.89
N LEU A 80 3.67 9.62 2.66
CA LEU A 80 2.84 9.58 1.44
C LEU A 80 2.49 8.16 1.01
N VAL A 81 3.39 7.22 1.25
CA VAL A 81 3.16 5.82 0.88
C VAL A 81 2.35 5.15 1.98
N PRO A 82 1.23 4.47 1.67
CA PRO A 82 0.42 3.82 2.71
C PRO A 82 1.23 2.77 3.49
N PRO A 83 0.90 2.53 4.78
CA PRO A 83 1.54 1.51 5.60
C PRO A 83 1.66 0.18 4.86
N THR A 84 2.88 -0.37 4.81
CA THR A 84 3.19 -1.59 4.05
C THR A 84 4.03 -2.54 4.89
N VAL A 85 3.69 -3.83 4.89
CA VAL A 85 4.44 -4.88 5.59
C VAL A 85 4.79 -6.03 4.65
N ALA A 86 5.89 -6.73 4.95
CA ALA A 86 6.19 -8.06 4.39
C ALA A 86 5.54 -9.12 5.27
N ARG A 87 4.76 -10.04 4.68
CA ARG A 87 4.16 -11.15 5.43
C ARG A 87 3.80 -12.31 4.52
N GLU A 88 3.82 -13.51 5.07
CA GLU A 88 3.17 -14.69 4.49
C GLU A 88 1.65 -14.52 4.40
N GLY A 89 1.10 -14.74 3.21
CA GLY A 89 -0.34 -14.73 2.94
C GLY A 89 -0.79 -15.98 2.18
N PRO A 90 -2.06 -16.03 1.73
CA PRO A 90 -2.64 -17.21 1.07
C PRO A 90 -1.91 -17.69 -0.20
N LEU A 91 -1.08 -16.84 -0.81
CA LEU A 91 -0.28 -17.17 -2.00
C LEU A 91 1.24 -17.07 -1.73
N GLY A 92 1.66 -17.16 -0.47
CA GLY A 92 3.05 -17.08 0.00
C GLY A 92 3.49 -15.69 0.46
N GLU A 93 4.79 -15.49 0.63
CA GLU A 93 5.35 -14.19 0.99
C GLU A 93 4.96 -13.09 -0.02
N GLY A 94 4.69 -11.89 0.48
CA GLY A 94 4.49 -10.72 -0.36
C GLY A 94 4.32 -9.43 0.43
N ALA A 95 4.06 -8.34 -0.30
CA ALA A 95 3.70 -7.06 0.30
C ALA A 95 2.21 -7.01 0.62
N LEU A 96 1.86 -6.58 1.83
CA LEU A 96 0.52 -6.11 2.18
C LEU A 96 0.59 -4.61 2.46
N GLN A 97 -0.10 -3.83 1.63
CA GLN A 97 -0.20 -2.38 1.74
C GLN A 97 -1.62 -1.98 2.11
N LEU A 98 -1.80 -1.06 3.05
CA LEU A 98 -3.11 -0.55 3.42
C LEU A 98 -3.85 -0.02 2.18
N PHE A 99 -5.10 -0.43 2.01
CA PHE A 99 -5.95 0.11 0.95
C PHE A 99 -6.46 1.49 1.35
N VAL A 100 -6.19 2.48 0.51
CA VAL A 100 -6.70 3.85 0.67
C VAL A 100 -7.83 4.05 -0.34
N ASP A 101 -9.01 4.42 0.15
CA ASP A 101 -10.12 4.76 -0.73
C ASP A 101 -9.77 6.03 -1.52
N ALA A 102 -9.93 5.97 -2.83
CA ALA A 102 -9.69 7.11 -3.69
C ALA A 102 -10.88 8.07 -3.61
N ASP A 103 -10.59 9.37 -3.47
CA ASP A 103 -11.54 10.42 -3.77
C ASP A 103 -11.40 10.78 -5.26
N PHE A 104 -12.34 10.32 -6.07
CA PHE A 104 -12.30 10.50 -7.53
C PHE A 104 -12.66 11.93 -7.97
N GLU A 105 -13.17 12.77 -7.06
CA GLU A 105 -13.34 14.20 -7.32
C GLU A 105 -12.00 14.95 -7.23
N GLN A 106 -10.97 14.32 -6.65
CA GLN A 106 -9.63 14.88 -6.55
C GLN A 106 -8.74 14.39 -7.70
N HIS A 107 -8.01 15.33 -8.29
CA HIS A 107 -6.97 15.07 -9.27
C HIS A 107 -5.84 16.09 -9.11
N TYR A 108 -4.79 15.99 -9.94
CA TYR A 108 -3.63 16.87 -9.84
C TYR A 108 -3.99 18.36 -9.79
N PHE A 109 -4.84 18.83 -10.71
CA PHE A 109 -5.22 20.26 -10.72
C PHE A 109 -6.02 20.70 -9.50
N THR A 110 -6.97 19.90 -8.98
CA THR A 110 -7.70 20.30 -7.76
C THR A 110 -6.76 20.41 -6.55
N LEU A 111 -5.79 19.49 -6.44
CA LEU A 111 -4.78 19.52 -5.38
C LEU A 111 -3.80 20.68 -5.53
N LEU A 112 -3.42 21.02 -6.77
CA LEU A 112 -2.52 22.13 -7.05
C LEU A 112 -3.20 23.49 -6.84
N GLU A 113 -4.48 23.61 -7.19
CA GLU A 113 -5.24 24.86 -7.09
C GLU A 113 -5.63 25.19 -5.66
N ASP A 114 -5.64 24.19 -4.75
CA ASP A 114 -5.85 24.38 -3.30
C ASP A 114 -4.57 24.89 -2.61
N PRO A 115 -4.52 26.17 -2.18
CA PRO A 115 -3.34 26.72 -1.51
C PRO A 115 -3.01 26.01 -0.19
N ALA A 116 -3.98 25.36 0.45
CA ALA A 116 -3.74 24.60 1.68
C ALA A 116 -2.79 23.41 1.46
N ARG A 117 -2.71 22.89 0.23
CA ARG A 117 -1.84 21.74 -0.14
C ARG A 117 -0.44 22.15 -0.53
N HIS A 118 -0.18 23.43 -0.81
CA HIS A 118 1.11 23.88 -1.36
C HIS A 118 2.32 23.61 -0.45
N ALA A 119 2.12 23.65 0.87
CA ALA A 119 3.20 23.33 1.81
C ALA A 119 3.57 21.83 1.74
N GLU A 120 2.55 20.95 1.70
CA GLU A 120 2.73 19.51 1.56
C GLU A 120 3.39 19.17 0.22
N LEU A 121 2.90 19.74 -0.88
CA LEU A 121 3.47 19.53 -2.22
C LEU A 121 4.93 19.98 -2.32
N ARG A 122 5.28 21.15 -1.77
CA ARG A 122 6.68 21.63 -1.76
C ARG A 122 7.62 20.73 -0.97
N ARG A 123 7.14 20.10 0.10
CA ARG A 123 7.93 19.17 0.92
C ARG A 123 8.43 17.95 0.13
N ILE A 124 7.71 17.55 -0.91
CA ILE A 124 8.08 16.39 -1.75
C ILE A 124 9.25 16.73 -2.67
N CYS A 125 9.46 18.01 -2.98
CA CYS A 125 10.49 18.48 -3.91
C CYS A 125 11.81 18.91 -3.25
N ALA A 126 11.86 18.94 -1.91
CA ALA A 126 13.02 19.38 -1.13
C ALA A 126 13.98 18.21 -0.86
#